data_AF-H1HIR0-F1
#
_entry.id   AF-H1HIR0-F1
#
_cell.length_a   1.000
_cell.length_b   1.000
_cell.length_c   1.000
_cell.angle_alpha   90.00
_cell.angle_beta   90.00
_cell.angle_gamma   90.00
#
_symmetry.space_group_name_H-M   'P 1'
#
loop_
_entity.id
_entity.type
_entity.pdbx_description
1 polymer ?
#
loop_
_entity_poly.entity_id
_entity_poly.type
_entity_poly.pdbx_seq_one_letter_code
_entity_poly.pdbx_strand_id
1 'polypeptide(L)'
;MKKVKEAIDTKAIEEKALNHFKSFIENSKVISQFITDNDKEPCWDGQLYLYADGIRDKEHLQGRVPVQIKGTEVGSFVTKKWKYKLEKADLKAYLEEPTFFIVCQVKKDSKERMLFFRELLDLVNKLLRDMGKNATKMTLFHPLTDDLKEFEDQLMVFLSNSKKMISFAHSNLLSMEEALKKGIKDFSFIAPSKYADRLQLMKYLSTHSSYIYAKISKELDVDMPLSNGPGRFIFQRDDDGEVRVEDKVYFKGYHNEIKDGRIIIKIGNVMTINMSMDNTDMGQATVKLTTTAKYLKESINEAEFGVALNDTGVLSVGMLDLQMKVHEKEYVEELRQKLIRWKELDNVLDKLHVTKPFDLTTITDSQGELIGLLIETVGKGNMVNLPGQEATLLLWEIGNIELLLWCAVGKDGMCAIGDFFDMSIRIAYKISEDETINVTPYSYLQLDKLWEKVDNVDFDNIIASAEEAARQHEYCYMMSNYDVLAMITAADALEKIDIERSKKLLEKALKLNEWLIEKEPKDEMRPLHIINKMQIMKRQRELTADECQILENMLDDEFAEDMVKAGVYLLLDRKEDFQQLFEMMQEDEKKSVKGFPIWRFV
;
A
#
# COMPACT_ATOMS: atom_id res chain seq x y z
N MET A 1 28.04 -14.28 -65.62
CA MET A 1 26.56 -14.13 -65.60
C MET A 1 26.21 -13.00 -64.64
N LYS A 2 25.68 -11.88 -65.18
CA LYS A 2 25.18 -10.75 -64.39
C LYS A 2 23.99 -11.23 -63.55
N LYS A 3 24.02 -11.02 -62.23
CA LYS A 3 22.81 -11.10 -61.39
C LYS A 3 21.87 -10.00 -61.87
N VAL A 4 20.85 -10.39 -62.64
CA VAL A 4 19.68 -9.56 -62.90
C VAL A 4 19.00 -9.39 -61.54
N LYS A 5 19.03 -8.16 -61.00
CA LYS A 5 18.10 -7.78 -59.93
C LYS A 5 16.73 -7.80 -60.60
N GLU A 6 15.91 -8.80 -60.29
CA GLU A 6 14.48 -8.76 -60.63
C GLU A 6 13.92 -7.44 -60.09
N ALA A 7 13.42 -6.60 -60.98
CA ALA A 7 12.71 -5.40 -60.60
C ALA A 7 11.43 -5.85 -59.91
N ILE A 8 11.28 -5.50 -58.63
CA ILE A 8 10.05 -5.72 -57.88
C ILE A 8 8.96 -4.93 -58.61
N ASP A 9 7.99 -5.64 -59.18
CA ASP A 9 6.82 -5.03 -59.81
C ASP A 9 5.89 -4.50 -58.72
N THR A 10 6.12 -3.24 -58.36
CA THR A 10 5.35 -2.53 -57.34
C THR A 10 3.86 -2.47 -57.69
N LYS A 11 3.51 -2.41 -58.99
CA LYS A 11 2.11 -2.38 -59.44
C LYS A 11 1.43 -3.71 -59.17
N ALA A 12 2.10 -4.83 -59.46
CA ALA A 12 1.59 -6.16 -59.17
C ALA A 12 1.42 -6.43 -57.66
N ILE A 13 2.26 -5.82 -56.81
CA ILE A 13 2.14 -5.91 -55.34
C ILE A 13 0.95 -5.10 -54.83
N GLU A 14 0.75 -3.89 -55.36
CA GLU A 14 -0.41 -3.05 -55.02
C GLU A 14 -1.72 -3.71 -55.45
N GLU A 15 -1.79 -4.29 -56.65
CA GLU A 15 -2.98 -5.02 -57.12
C GLU A 15 -3.31 -6.23 -56.24
N LYS A 16 -2.29 -6.99 -55.79
CA LYS A 16 -2.46 -8.08 -54.83
C LYS A 16 -3.01 -7.59 -53.48
N ALA A 17 -2.56 -6.43 -53.01
CA ALA A 17 -3.03 -5.83 -51.76
C ALA A 17 -4.51 -5.42 -51.85
N LEU A 18 -4.87 -4.72 -52.94
CA LEU A 18 -6.23 -4.29 -53.22
C LEU A 18 -7.20 -5.47 -53.28
N ASN A 19 -6.87 -6.51 -54.04
CA ASN A 19 -7.71 -7.70 -54.19
C ASN A 19 -7.92 -8.43 -52.85
N HIS A 20 -6.88 -8.52 -52.03
CA HIS A 20 -7.00 -9.14 -50.71
C HIS A 20 -7.91 -8.34 -49.77
N PHE A 21 -7.77 -7.01 -49.76
CA PHE A 21 -8.65 -6.15 -48.95
C PHE A 21 -10.10 -6.18 -49.44
N LYS A 22 -10.33 -6.11 -50.76
CA LYS A 22 -11.68 -6.22 -51.35
C LYS A 22 -12.35 -7.54 -50.97
N SER A 23 -11.62 -8.65 -51.00
CA SER A 23 -12.12 -9.97 -50.59
C SER A 23 -12.45 -10.03 -49.10
N PHE A 24 -11.64 -9.40 -48.23
CA PHE A 24 -11.90 -9.34 -46.79
C PHE A 24 -13.25 -8.67 -46.47
N ILE A 25 -13.60 -7.59 -47.18
CA ILE A 25 -14.83 -6.81 -46.93
C ILE A 25 -16.03 -7.23 -47.78
N GLU A 26 -15.87 -8.21 -48.67
CA GLU A 26 -16.87 -8.58 -49.69
C GLU A 26 -18.23 -8.94 -49.09
N ASN A 27 -18.23 -9.68 -47.99
CA ASN A 27 -19.43 -10.17 -47.30
C ASN A 27 -20.00 -9.18 -46.28
N SER A 28 -19.45 -7.97 -46.18
CA SER A 28 -19.96 -6.95 -45.28
C SER A 28 -21.41 -6.62 -45.65
N LYS A 29 -22.22 -6.21 -44.68
CA LYS A 29 -23.52 -5.56 -44.93
C LYS A 29 -23.47 -4.06 -44.66
N VAL A 30 -22.45 -3.62 -43.92
CA VAL A 30 -22.23 -2.24 -43.48
C VAL A 30 -21.40 -1.44 -44.48
N ILE A 31 -20.43 -2.07 -45.15
CA ILE A 31 -19.43 -1.40 -45.98
C ILE A 31 -19.78 -1.55 -47.46
N SER A 32 -19.84 -0.46 -48.21
CA SER A 32 -19.81 -0.48 -49.68
C SER A 32 -18.51 0.14 -50.18
N GLN A 33 -17.69 -0.63 -50.89
CA GLN A 33 -16.40 -0.18 -51.39
C GLN A 33 -16.54 0.57 -52.72
N PHE A 34 -15.89 1.73 -52.82
CA PHE A 34 -15.70 2.50 -54.04
C PHE A 34 -14.20 2.76 -54.20
N ILE A 35 -13.47 1.67 -54.49
CA ILE A 35 -12.03 1.67 -54.68
C ILE A 35 -11.75 1.54 -56.18
N THR A 36 -11.12 2.55 -56.76
CA THR A 36 -10.87 2.62 -58.20
C THR A 36 -9.66 1.78 -58.59
N ASP A 37 -9.84 0.87 -59.53
CA ASP A 37 -8.73 0.10 -60.10
C ASP A 37 -8.03 0.94 -61.19
N ASN A 38 -6.75 1.21 -61.03
CA ASN A 38 -5.89 1.97 -61.97
C ASN A 38 -6.20 3.48 -62.15
N ASP A 39 -7.15 4.06 -61.42
CA ASP A 39 -7.42 5.51 -61.46
C ASP A 39 -6.59 6.26 -60.41
N LYS A 40 -6.03 7.41 -60.79
CA LYS A 40 -5.07 8.16 -59.94
C LYS A 40 -5.77 9.32 -59.26
N GLU A 41 -6.45 9.05 -58.16
CA GLU A 41 -6.70 10.12 -57.19
C GLU A 41 -5.35 10.64 -56.65
N PRO A 42 -5.22 11.96 -56.36
CA PRO A 42 -3.93 12.53 -55.97
C PRO A 42 -3.30 11.94 -54.71
N CYS A 43 -4.12 11.52 -53.73
CA CYS A 43 -3.65 11.12 -52.39
C CYS A 43 -4.36 9.90 -51.77
N TRP A 44 -5.48 9.42 -52.32
CA TRP A 44 -6.28 8.30 -51.82
C TRP A 44 -6.41 7.22 -52.89
N ASP A 45 -6.65 5.98 -52.50
CA ASP A 45 -6.95 4.89 -53.46
C ASP A 45 -8.47 4.62 -53.58
N GLY A 46 -9.28 5.25 -52.73
CA GLY A 46 -10.74 5.18 -52.80
C GLY A 46 -11.45 5.54 -51.51
N GLN A 47 -12.73 5.20 -51.44
CA GLN A 47 -13.63 5.51 -50.31
C GLN A 47 -14.46 4.29 -49.92
N LEU A 48 -14.76 4.16 -48.63
CA LEU A 48 -15.68 3.17 -48.08
C LEU A 48 -16.94 3.87 -47.56
N TYR A 49 -18.11 3.56 -48.11
CA TYR A 49 -19.38 4.08 -47.60
C TYR A 49 -19.92 3.15 -46.52
N LEU A 50 -20.28 3.72 -45.38
CA LEU A 50 -20.78 2.97 -44.21
C LEU A 50 -22.28 3.19 -44.06
N TYR A 51 -23.00 2.12 -43.73
CA TYR A 51 -24.46 2.10 -43.59
C TYR A 51 -24.88 1.52 -42.24
N ALA A 52 -25.93 2.08 -41.64
CA ALA A 52 -26.53 1.58 -40.41
C ALA A 52 -27.39 0.33 -40.66
N ASP A 53 -27.64 -0.44 -39.59
CA ASP A 53 -28.59 -1.55 -39.52
C ASP A 53 -28.39 -2.68 -40.56
N GLY A 54 -27.25 -2.69 -41.24
CA GLY A 54 -26.95 -3.61 -42.34
C GLY A 54 -27.81 -3.39 -43.60
N ILE A 55 -28.41 -2.20 -43.75
CA ILE A 55 -29.28 -1.82 -44.86
C ILE A 55 -28.55 -0.82 -45.76
N ARG A 56 -28.29 -1.18 -47.02
CA ARG A 56 -27.50 -0.36 -47.98
C ARG A 56 -28.39 0.54 -48.83
N ASP A 57 -29.10 1.46 -48.21
CA ASP A 57 -29.87 2.49 -48.90
C ASP A 57 -29.44 3.90 -48.47
N LYS A 58 -30.05 4.92 -49.10
CA LYS A 58 -29.70 6.33 -48.84
C LYS A 58 -30.11 6.80 -47.44
N GLU A 59 -31.14 6.21 -46.85
CA GLU A 59 -31.66 6.62 -45.53
C GLU A 59 -30.74 6.12 -44.40
N HIS A 60 -30.09 4.98 -44.61
CA HIS A 60 -29.18 4.37 -43.64
C HIS A 60 -27.71 4.79 -43.83
N LEU A 61 -27.38 5.57 -44.87
CA LEU A 61 -26.02 6.04 -45.13
C LEU A 61 -25.47 6.91 -43.99
N GLN A 62 -24.42 6.43 -43.33
CA GLN A 62 -23.78 7.13 -42.20
C GLN A 62 -22.69 8.09 -42.66
N GLY A 63 -22.01 7.78 -43.76
CA GLY A 63 -20.96 8.62 -44.33
C GLY A 63 -19.95 7.80 -45.12
N ARG A 64 -18.81 8.44 -45.45
CA ARG A 64 -17.70 7.83 -46.18
C ARG A 64 -16.41 7.90 -45.39
N VAL A 65 -15.58 6.88 -45.53
CA VAL A 65 -14.22 6.81 -44.98
C VAL A 65 -13.22 6.79 -46.14
N PRO A 66 -12.37 7.82 -46.26
CA PRO A 66 -11.25 7.84 -47.20
C PRO A 66 -10.24 6.76 -46.83
N VAL A 67 -9.78 6.00 -47.83
CA VAL A 67 -8.80 4.92 -47.63
C VAL A 67 -7.58 5.08 -48.53
N GLN A 68 -6.42 4.74 -47.98
CA GLN A 68 -5.19 4.52 -48.74
C GLN A 68 -4.78 3.06 -48.56
N ILE A 69 -4.48 2.36 -49.65
CA ILE A 69 -4.17 0.93 -49.66
C ILE A 69 -2.81 0.71 -50.36
N LYS A 70 -1.81 0.30 -49.59
CA LYS A 70 -0.49 -0.05 -50.13
C LYS A 70 -0.18 -1.53 -49.97
N GLY A 71 0.73 -2.03 -50.80
CA GLY A 71 1.28 -3.37 -50.69
C GLY A 71 2.79 -3.34 -50.44
N THR A 72 3.30 -4.28 -49.66
CA THR A 72 4.74 -4.51 -49.50
C THR A 72 5.05 -6.00 -49.55
N GLU A 73 6.08 -6.39 -50.28
CA GLU A 73 6.57 -7.77 -50.26
C GLU A 73 7.48 -8.02 -49.05
N VAL A 74 7.32 -9.16 -48.38
CA VAL A 74 8.11 -9.59 -47.23
C VAL A 74 8.51 -11.07 -47.34
N GLY A 75 9.68 -11.44 -46.80
CA GLY A 75 10.07 -12.85 -46.73
C GLY A 75 9.27 -13.65 -45.69
N SER A 76 8.87 -13.00 -44.60
CA SER A 76 7.99 -13.52 -43.56
C SER A 76 7.16 -12.38 -42.98
N PHE A 77 5.99 -12.68 -42.41
CA PHE A 77 5.16 -11.66 -41.79
C PHE A 77 5.85 -11.05 -40.57
N VAL A 78 5.87 -9.72 -40.53
CA VAL A 78 6.37 -8.95 -39.39
C VAL A 78 5.16 -8.31 -38.71
N THR A 79 4.72 -8.90 -37.60
CA THR A 79 3.50 -8.47 -36.89
C THR A 79 3.79 -7.53 -35.73
N LYS A 80 4.89 -7.74 -35.01
CA LYS A 80 5.25 -6.97 -33.82
C LYS A 80 6.04 -5.72 -34.19
N LYS A 81 5.58 -4.57 -33.69
CA LYS A 81 6.23 -3.25 -33.84
C LYS A 81 6.56 -2.89 -35.30
N TRP A 82 5.78 -3.40 -36.25
CA TRP A 82 6.03 -3.18 -37.67
C TRP A 82 5.77 -1.73 -38.07
N LYS A 83 6.63 -1.18 -38.93
CA LYS A 83 6.56 0.22 -39.34
C LYS A 83 6.50 0.34 -40.85
N TYR A 84 5.71 1.29 -41.33
CA TYR A 84 5.62 1.67 -42.73
C TYR A 84 5.96 3.16 -42.92
N LYS A 85 6.51 3.50 -44.09
CA LYS A 85 6.96 4.85 -44.41
C LYS A 85 5.76 5.70 -44.89
N LEU A 86 5.51 6.82 -44.22
CA LEU A 86 4.51 7.82 -44.63
C LEU A 86 5.20 9.05 -45.22
N GLU A 87 4.56 9.70 -46.19
CA GLU A 87 5.08 10.89 -46.87
C GLU A 87 4.43 12.17 -46.34
N LYS A 88 5.22 13.25 -46.26
CA LYS A 88 4.76 14.53 -45.72
C LYS A 88 3.68 15.17 -46.59
N ALA A 89 3.76 14.96 -47.90
CA ALA A 89 2.80 15.50 -48.86
C ALA A 89 1.41 14.90 -48.60
N ASP A 90 1.32 13.57 -48.50
CA ASP A 90 0.08 12.84 -48.23
C ASP A 90 -0.48 13.19 -46.84
N LEU A 91 0.38 13.25 -45.82
CA LEU A 91 -0.05 13.63 -44.47
C LEU A 91 -0.69 15.02 -44.41
N LYS A 92 -0.30 15.97 -45.27
CA LYS A 92 -0.99 17.27 -45.34
C LYS A 92 -2.42 17.11 -45.86
N ALA A 93 -2.65 16.25 -46.85
CA ALA A 93 -3.99 15.94 -47.33
C ALA A 93 -4.81 15.21 -46.25
N TYR A 94 -4.20 14.23 -45.57
CA TYR A 94 -4.85 13.46 -44.51
C TYR A 94 -5.18 14.26 -43.26
N LEU A 95 -4.57 15.46 -43.08
CA LEU A 95 -4.92 16.38 -42.02
C LEU A 95 -6.28 17.05 -42.27
N GLU A 96 -6.55 17.40 -43.54
CA GLU A 96 -7.80 18.05 -43.95
C GLU A 96 -8.94 17.05 -44.10
N GLU A 97 -8.62 15.81 -44.47
CA GLU A 97 -9.59 14.73 -44.64
C GLU A 97 -9.05 13.44 -43.98
N PRO A 98 -9.46 13.14 -42.72
CA PRO A 98 -8.93 12.01 -41.98
C PRO A 98 -9.04 10.68 -42.74
N THR A 99 -7.95 9.92 -42.75
CA THR A 99 -7.78 8.78 -43.66
C THR A 99 -7.50 7.49 -42.90
N PHE A 100 -8.11 6.39 -43.34
CA PHE A 100 -7.82 5.06 -42.84
C PHE A 100 -6.78 4.39 -43.76
N PHE A 101 -5.54 4.28 -43.31
CA PHE A 101 -4.42 3.78 -44.12
C PHE A 101 -4.24 2.29 -43.90
N ILE A 102 -4.26 1.50 -44.97
CA ILE A 102 -4.11 0.05 -44.98
C ILE A 102 -2.84 -0.34 -45.73
N VAL A 103 -2.08 -1.29 -45.18
CA VAL A 103 -0.95 -1.89 -45.88
C VAL A 103 -1.04 -3.41 -45.83
N CYS A 104 -0.99 -4.06 -46.99
CA CYS A 104 -0.93 -5.51 -47.11
C CYS A 104 0.53 -5.97 -47.16
N GLN A 105 0.95 -6.82 -46.23
CA GLN A 105 2.16 -7.63 -46.39
C GLN A 105 1.85 -8.81 -47.32
N VAL A 106 2.64 -8.93 -48.38
CA VAL A 106 2.58 -9.99 -49.39
C VAL A 106 3.78 -10.90 -49.13
N LYS A 107 3.54 -12.14 -48.70
CA LYS A 107 4.64 -13.09 -48.49
C LYS A 107 5.22 -13.51 -49.85
N LYS A 108 6.53 -13.33 -50.01
CA LYS A 108 7.25 -13.66 -51.24
C LYS A 108 7.03 -15.13 -51.62
N ASP A 109 6.79 -15.39 -52.90
CA ASP A 109 6.56 -16.73 -53.47
C ASP A 109 5.41 -17.52 -52.82
N SER A 110 4.47 -16.84 -52.14
CA SER A 110 3.30 -17.45 -51.48
C SER A 110 1.99 -16.72 -51.84
N LYS A 111 0.86 -17.38 -51.61
CA LYS A 111 -0.49 -16.77 -51.65
C LYS A 111 -0.88 -16.10 -50.33
N GLU A 112 -0.11 -16.31 -49.26
CA GLU A 112 -0.39 -15.74 -47.93
C GLU A 112 -0.27 -14.20 -47.94
N ARG A 113 -1.25 -13.54 -47.34
CA ARG A 113 -1.34 -12.08 -47.21
C ARG A 113 -1.72 -11.72 -45.77
N MET A 114 -1.36 -10.53 -45.31
CA MET A 114 -1.78 -10.02 -44.01
C MET A 114 -1.99 -8.51 -44.07
N LEU A 115 -3.13 -8.05 -43.57
CA LEU A 115 -3.50 -6.63 -43.56
C LEU A 115 -3.03 -5.96 -42.27
N PHE A 116 -2.56 -4.73 -42.43
CA PHE A 116 -2.19 -3.83 -41.35
C PHE A 116 -2.86 -2.49 -41.59
N PHE A 117 -3.08 -1.73 -40.52
CA PHE A 117 -3.71 -0.42 -40.62
C PHE A 117 -3.07 0.65 -39.73
N ARG A 118 -3.43 1.90 -40.05
CA ARG A 118 -3.22 3.07 -39.23
C ARG A 118 -4.37 4.06 -39.43
N GLU A 119 -4.98 4.47 -38.33
CA GLU A 119 -5.94 5.56 -38.31
C GLU A 119 -5.18 6.90 -38.31
N LEU A 120 -5.41 7.72 -39.34
CA LEU A 120 -4.77 9.04 -39.50
C LEU A 120 -5.79 10.15 -39.21
N LEU A 121 -6.03 10.36 -37.93
CA LEU A 121 -6.81 11.48 -37.34
C LEU A 121 -5.84 12.56 -36.83
N ASP A 122 -5.94 12.99 -35.56
CA ASP A 122 -5.02 13.96 -34.94
C ASP A 122 -3.54 13.53 -34.93
N LEU A 123 -3.27 12.22 -35.02
CA LEU A 123 -1.91 11.69 -35.10
C LEU A 123 -1.13 12.34 -36.24
N VAL A 124 -1.82 12.74 -37.31
CA VAL A 124 -1.22 13.47 -38.45
C VAL A 124 -0.52 14.75 -37.99
N ASN A 125 -1.13 15.54 -37.09
CA ASN A 125 -0.49 16.75 -36.53
C ASN A 125 0.80 16.43 -35.79
N LYS A 126 0.81 15.36 -34.99
CA LYS A 126 2.02 14.89 -34.31
C LYS A 126 3.08 14.44 -35.30
N LEU A 127 2.71 13.65 -36.31
CA LEU A 127 3.63 13.18 -37.34
C LEU A 127 4.25 14.34 -38.13
N LEU A 128 3.43 15.32 -38.56
CA LEU A 128 3.91 16.50 -39.30
C LEU A 128 4.87 17.35 -38.47
N ARG A 129 4.60 17.55 -37.16
CA ARG A 129 5.51 18.23 -36.23
C ARG A 129 6.83 17.47 -36.10
N ASP A 130 6.78 16.18 -35.80
CA ASP A 130 7.97 15.35 -35.59
C ASP A 130 8.81 15.21 -36.87
N MET A 131 8.18 15.26 -38.05
CA MET A 131 8.87 15.22 -39.33
C MET A 131 9.72 16.45 -39.57
N GLY A 132 9.35 17.62 -39.03
CA GLY A 132 10.09 18.86 -39.21
C GLY A 132 10.37 19.14 -40.69
N LYS A 133 11.65 19.14 -41.08
CA LYS A 133 12.07 19.32 -42.49
C LYS A 133 12.10 18.03 -43.32
N ASN A 134 11.96 16.84 -42.71
CA ASN A 134 12.04 15.56 -43.40
C ASN A 134 10.80 15.30 -44.25
N ALA A 135 11.01 14.71 -45.44
CA ALA A 135 9.94 14.39 -46.38
C ALA A 135 9.15 13.11 -46.00
N THR A 136 9.73 12.21 -45.20
CA THR A 136 9.10 10.93 -44.83
C THR A 136 9.37 10.54 -43.37
N LYS A 137 8.52 9.66 -42.82
CA LYS A 137 8.69 9.10 -41.47
C LYS A 137 8.18 7.67 -41.37
N MET A 138 8.95 6.82 -40.69
CA MET A 138 8.53 5.46 -40.34
C MET A 138 7.53 5.50 -39.18
N THR A 139 6.33 4.99 -39.41
CA THR A 139 5.21 5.02 -38.46
C THR A 139 4.76 3.60 -38.14
N LEU A 140 4.41 3.33 -36.89
CA LEU A 140 3.92 2.03 -36.45
C LEU A 140 2.57 1.73 -37.13
N PHE A 141 2.40 0.51 -37.63
CA PHE A 141 1.12 0.00 -38.13
C PHE A 141 0.71 -1.22 -37.31
N HIS A 142 -0.60 -1.42 -37.15
CA HIS A 142 -1.17 -2.49 -36.35
C HIS A 142 -1.76 -3.57 -37.25
N PRO A 143 -1.63 -4.87 -36.92
CA PRO A 143 -2.39 -5.91 -37.59
C PRO A 143 -3.87 -5.55 -37.62
N LEU A 144 -4.50 -5.69 -38.78
CA LEU A 144 -5.94 -5.53 -38.91
C LEU A 144 -6.63 -6.82 -38.43
N THR A 145 -7.80 -6.69 -37.79
CA THR A 145 -8.56 -7.84 -37.29
C THR A 145 -9.07 -8.71 -38.44
N ASP A 146 -9.06 -10.04 -38.27
CA ASP A 146 -9.67 -10.97 -39.22
C ASP A 146 -11.20 -11.09 -39.00
N ASP A 147 -11.75 -10.49 -37.93
CA ASP A 147 -13.20 -10.41 -37.69
C ASP A 147 -13.79 -9.20 -38.43
N LEU A 148 -14.57 -9.48 -39.47
CA LEU A 148 -15.22 -8.46 -40.28
C LEU A 148 -16.12 -7.52 -39.47
N LYS A 149 -16.82 -8.02 -38.44
CA LYS A 149 -17.72 -7.20 -37.63
C LYS A 149 -16.93 -6.25 -36.72
N GLU A 150 -15.82 -6.70 -36.17
CA GLU A 150 -14.91 -5.83 -35.41
C GLU A 150 -14.33 -4.73 -36.30
N PHE A 151 -13.99 -5.06 -37.56
CA PHE A 151 -13.54 -4.06 -38.53
C PHE A 151 -14.65 -3.05 -38.91
N GLU A 152 -15.89 -3.50 -39.11
CA GLU A 152 -17.05 -2.63 -39.34
C GLU A 152 -17.24 -1.63 -38.18
N ASP A 153 -17.18 -2.12 -36.94
CA ASP A 153 -17.28 -1.28 -35.74
C ASP A 153 -16.14 -0.27 -35.64
N GLN A 154 -14.91 -0.69 -35.96
CA GLN A 154 -13.75 0.19 -35.98
C GLN A 154 -13.91 1.33 -36.99
N LEU A 155 -14.38 1.02 -38.21
CA LEU A 155 -14.62 2.04 -39.23
C LEU A 155 -15.74 3.02 -38.82
N MET A 156 -16.79 2.53 -38.15
CA MET A 156 -17.87 3.38 -37.63
C MET A 156 -17.38 4.34 -36.53
N VAL A 157 -16.54 3.85 -35.63
CA VAL A 157 -15.88 4.67 -34.60
C VAL A 157 -14.93 5.69 -35.24
N PHE A 158 -14.12 5.26 -36.22
CA PHE A 158 -13.24 6.14 -36.99
C PHE A 158 -14.01 7.25 -37.69
N LEU A 159 -15.09 6.92 -38.42
CA LEU A 159 -15.94 7.89 -39.11
C LEU A 159 -16.50 8.93 -38.14
N SER A 160 -16.99 8.49 -36.99
CA SER A 160 -17.57 9.36 -35.98
C SER A 160 -16.52 10.28 -35.35
N ASN A 161 -15.32 9.77 -35.07
CA ASN A 161 -14.19 10.59 -34.60
C ASN A 161 -13.75 11.59 -35.68
N SER A 162 -13.65 11.17 -36.95
CA SER A 162 -13.29 12.03 -38.08
C SER A 162 -14.21 13.25 -38.19
N LYS A 163 -15.53 13.04 -38.09
CA LYS A 163 -16.52 14.12 -38.09
C LYS A 163 -16.33 15.13 -36.95
N LYS A 164 -16.01 14.66 -35.73
CA LYS A 164 -15.76 15.56 -34.58
C LYS A 164 -14.43 16.30 -34.68
N MET A 165 -13.41 15.70 -35.27
CA MET A 165 -12.04 16.20 -35.22
C MET A 165 -11.66 17.09 -36.41
N ILE A 166 -12.36 16.98 -37.55
CA ILE A 166 -12.02 17.69 -38.78
C ILE A 166 -11.98 19.22 -38.60
N SER A 167 -12.92 19.81 -37.85
CA SER A 167 -12.95 21.25 -37.57
C SER A 167 -11.80 21.72 -36.67
N PHE A 168 -11.11 20.79 -36.00
CA PHE A 168 -9.99 21.06 -35.11
C PHE A 168 -8.63 20.73 -35.73
N ALA A 169 -8.57 20.39 -37.02
CA ALA A 169 -7.33 19.99 -37.71
C ALA A 169 -6.16 20.97 -37.48
N HIS A 170 -6.44 22.28 -37.48
CA HIS A 170 -5.44 23.35 -37.29
C HIS A 170 -5.51 24.01 -35.90
N SER A 171 -6.29 23.45 -34.98
CA SER A 171 -6.52 24.04 -33.66
C SER A 171 -5.47 23.59 -32.64
N ASN A 172 -5.15 24.47 -31.69
CA ASN A 172 -4.36 24.11 -30.51
C ASN A 172 -5.25 23.35 -29.53
N LEU A 173 -5.02 22.06 -29.40
CA LEU A 173 -5.79 21.18 -28.53
C LEU A 173 -5.38 21.33 -27.06
N LEU A 174 -6.37 21.30 -26.16
CA LEU A 174 -6.12 21.27 -24.72
C LEU A 174 -5.64 19.88 -24.32
N SER A 175 -4.70 19.81 -23.39
CA SER A 175 -4.47 18.60 -22.61
C SER A 175 -5.58 18.41 -21.57
N MET A 176 -5.72 17.18 -21.06
CA MET A 176 -6.62 16.85 -19.95
C MET A 176 -6.35 17.74 -18.73
N GLU A 177 -5.07 17.98 -18.41
CA GLU A 177 -4.68 18.82 -17.28
C GLU A 177 -5.12 20.27 -17.46
N GLU A 178 -4.94 20.84 -18.66
CA GLU A 178 -5.39 22.18 -18.99
C GLU A 178 -6.92 22.31 -18.99
N ALA A 179 -7.63 21.29 -19.50
CA ALA A 179 -9.09 21.25 -19.48
C ALA A 179 -9.62 21.28 -18.04
N LEU A 180 -9.03 20.47 -17.15
CA LEU A 180 -9.38 20.44 -15.72
C LEU A 180 -9.05 21.76 -15.02
N LYS A 181 -7.90 22.38 -15.31
CA LYS A 181 -7.53 23.72 -14.78
C LYS A 181 -8.52 24.81 -15.21
N LYS A 182 -9.12 24.67 -16.39
CA LYS A 182 -10.19 25.55 -16.89
C LYS A 182 -11.58 25.22 -16.33
N GLY A 183 -11.68 24.26 -15.41
CA GLY A 183 -12.94 23.87 -14.76
C GLY A 183 -13.83 22.95 -15.60
N ILE A 184 -13.33 22.39 -16.71
CA ILE A 184 -14.08 21.43 -17.52
C ILE A 184 -14.10 20.09 -16.79
N LYS A 185 -15.31 19.61 -16.47
CA LYS A 185 -15.53 18.33 -15.76
C LYS A 185 -16.25 17.28 -16.59
N ASP A 186 -16.85 17.68 -17.70
CA ASP A 186 -17.60 16.81 -18.58
C ASP A 186 -16.75 16.39 -19.78
N PHE A 187 -16.60 15.08 -19.95
CA PHE A 187 -15.85 14.48 -21.04
C PHE A 187 -16.72 13.49 -21.79
N SER A 188 -16.46 13.31 -23.08
CA SER A 188 -17.13 12.33 -23.92
C SER A 188 -16.11 11.48 -24.68
N PHE A 189 -16.56 10.33 -25.17
CA PHE A 189 -15.81 9.43 -26.03
C PHE A 189 -16.78 8.76 -27.01
N ILE A 190 -16.25 8.04 -27.98
CA ILE A 190 -17.04 7.31 -28.99
C ILE A 190 -16.74 5.82 -28.85
N ALA A 191 -17.79 5.01 -28.79
CA ALA A 191 -17.71 3.55 -28.76
C ALA A 191 -18.86 2.95 -29.60
N PRO A 192 -18.74 1.69 -30.06
CA PRO A 192 -19.80 1.01 -30.79
C PRO A 192 -21.09 0.89 -29.96
N SER A 193 -22.24 1.16 -30.59
CA SER A 193 -23.56 1.19 -29.92
C SER A 193 -24.05 -0.16 -29.41
N LYS A 194 -23.46 -1.27 -29.86
CA LYS A 194 -23.83 -2.64 -29.47
C LYS A 194 -23.60 -2.96 -27.99
N TYR A 195 -22.80 -2.15 -27.29
CA TYR A 195 -22.47 -2.34 -25.88
C TYR A 195 -23.52 -1.69 -24.97
N ALA A 196 -24.68 -2.33 -24.83
CA ALA A 196 -25.73 -1.90 -23.90
C ALA A 196 -25.40 -2.20 -22.42
N ASP A 197 -24.55 -3.22 -22.19
CA ASP A 197 -24.07 -3.59 -20.86
C ASP A 197 -22.81 -2.80 -20.47
N ARG A 198 -22.80 -2.29 -19.23
CA ARG A 198 -21.70 -1.46 -18.72
C ARG A 198 -20.38 -2.21 -18.68
N LEU A 199 -20.40 -3.50 -18.34
CA LEU A 199 -19.19 -4.32 -18.22
C LEU A 199 -18.57 -4.56 -19.60
N GLN A 200 -19.39 -4.82 -20.62
CA GLN A 200 -18.92 -4.93 -22.01
C GLN A 200 -18.35 -3.60 -22.55
N LEU A 201 -18.96 -2.47 -22.20
CA LEU A 201 -18.40 -1.16 -22.55
C LEU A 201 -17.04 -0.91 -21.87
N MET A 202 -16.92 -1.19 -20.57
CA MET A 202 -15.66 -1.08 -19.83
C MET A 202 -14.58 -1.99 -20.45
N LYS A 203 -14.95 -3.21 -20.83
CA LYS A 203 -14.06 -4.12 -21.55
C LYS A 203 -13.56 -3.51 -22.86
N TYR A 204 -14.45 -3.00 -23.70
CA TYR A 204 -14.10 -2.35 -24.97
C TYR A 204 -13.12 -1.19 -24.73
N LEU A 205 -13.46 -0.27 -23.82
CA LEU A 205 -12.64 0.90 -23.50
C LEU A 205 -11.28 0.56 -22.89
N SER A 206 -11.17 -0.58 -22.21
CA SER A 206 -9.90 -1.05 -21.65
C SER A 206 -9.00 -1.76 -22.68
N THR A 207 -9.56 -2.25 -23.78
CA THR A 207 -8.84 -3.01 -24.83
C THR A 207 -8.53 -2.17 -26.07
N HIS A 208 -9.36 -1.16 -26.34
CA HIS A 208 -9.28 -0.31 -27.52
C HIS A 208 -8.83 1.10 -27.16
N SER A 209 -7.96 1.67 -27.99
CA SER A 209 -7.58 3.08 -27.88
C SER A 209 -8.77 3.95 -28.27
N SER A 210 -9.15 4.86 -27.38
CA SER A 210 -10.33 5.73 -27.52
C SER A 210 -9.92 7.19 -27.41
N TYR A 211 -10.51 8.03 -28.26
CA TYR A 211 -10.38 9.47 -28.18
C TYR A 211 -11.29 10.03 -27.08
N ILE A 212 -10.77 11.01 -26.33
CA ILE A 212 -11.50 11.72 -25.29
C ILE A 212 -11.68 13.17 -25.75
N TYR A 213 -12.90 13.67 -25.55
CA TYR A 213 -13.30 15.02 -25.90
C TYR A 213 -13.72 15.77 -24.64
N ALA A 214 -13.29 17.03 -24.53
CA ALA A 214 -13.73 17.95 -23.49
C ALA A 214 -14.96 18.72 -23.96
N LYS A 215 -16.02 18.74 -23.15
CA LYS A 215 -17.22 19.55 -23.43
C LYS A 215 -16.95 21.01 -23.11
N ILE A 216 -16.55 21.80 -24.11
CA ILE A 216 -16.16 23.21 -23.92
C ILE A 216 -17.34 24.18 -23.98
N SER A 217 -18.48 23.75 -24.52
CA SER A 217 -19.75 24.49 -24.47
C SER A 217 -20.93 23.52 -24.49
N LYS A 218 -21.77 23.54 -23.45
CA LYS A 218 -22.99 22.73 -23.38
C LYS A 218 -24.09 23.26 -24.29
N GLU A 219 -24.19 24.58 -24.44
CA GLU A 219 -25.23 25.23 -25.24
C GLU A 219 -25.03 24.99 -26.73
N LEU A 220 -23.77 24.92 -27.17
CA LEU A 220 -23.40 24.73 -28.58
C LEU A 220 -23.03 23.28 -28.93
N ASP A 221 -23.12 22.36 -27.95
CA ASP A 221 -22.71 20.95 -28.05
C ASP A 221 -21.32 20.76 -28.69
N VAL A 222 -20.34 21.55 -28.24
CA VAL A 222 -18.98 21.53 -28.79
C VAL A 222 -18.08 20.63 -27.95
N ASP A 223 -17.72 19.51 -28.57
CA ASP A 223 -16.79 18.51 -28.05
C ASP A 223 -15.41 18.70 -28.68
N MET A 224 -14.46 19.21 -27.91
CA MET A 224 -13.09 19.46 -28.38
C MET A 224 -12.19 18.25 -28.07
N PRO A 225 -11.48 17.68 -29.06
CA PRO A 225 -10.57 16.56 -28.81
C PRO A 225 -9.39 17.00 -27.94
N LEU A 226 -8.93 16.10 -27.06
CA LEU A 226 -7.78 16.34 -26.20
C LEU A 226 -6.45 16.01 -26.90
N SER A 227 -5.41 16.79 -26.59
CA SER A 227 -4.06 16.63 -27.15
C SER A 227 -3.29 15.40 -26.66
N ASN A 228 -3.78 14.75 -25.59
CA ASN A 228 -3.18 13.55 -25.00
C ASN A 228 -3.21 12.32 -25.94
N GLY A 229 -3.89 12.43 -27.09
CA GLY A 229 -4.06 11.36 -28.06
C GLY A 229 -5.06 10.32 -27.57
N PRO A 230 -5.33 9.29 -28.38
CA PRO A 230 -6.22 8.22 -27.96
C PRO A 230 -5.54 7.38 -26.88
N GLY A 231 -6.28 7.07 -25.82
CA GLY A 231 -5.81 6.32 -24.65
C GLY A 231 -6.66 5.08 -24.39
N ARG A 232 -6.20 4.19 -23.52
CA ARG A 232 -7.02 3.09 -22.99
C ARG A 232 -7.51 3.46 -21.60
N PHE A 233 -8.73 3.07 -21.29
CA PHE A 233 -9.29 3.27 -19.97
C PHE A 233 -8.77 2.20 -19.01
N ILE A 234 -8.47 2.63 -17.79
CA ILE A 234 -8.31 1.74 -16.65
C ILE A 234 -9.40 2.14 -15.67
N PHE A 235 -10.23 1.19 -15.29
CA PHE A 235 -11.28 1.42 -14.31
C PHE A 235 -10.82 0.86 -12.99
N GLN A 236 -10.86 1.66 -11.92
CA GLN A 236 -10.44 1.27 -10.59
C GLN A 236 -11.50 1.65 -9.57
N ARG A 237 -11.68 0.79 -8.58
CA ARG A 237 -12.56 1.04 -7.44
C ARG A 237 -12.07 0.27 -6.23
N ASP A 238 -11.99 0.98 -5.11
CA ASP A 238 -11.91 0.36 -3.79
C ASP A 238 -13.33 0.07 -3.30
N ASP A 239 -13.54 -1.16 -2.86
CA ASP A 239 -14.80 -1.65 -2.30
C ASP A 239 -14.57 -1.97 -0.81
N ASP A 240 -15.56 -1.68 0.03
CA ASP A 240 -15.53 -1.93 1.47
C ASP A 240 -16.07 -3.30 1.87
N GLY A 241 -16.49 -4.11 0.88
CA GLY A 241 -16.99 -5.45 1.10
C GLY A 241 -15.98 -6.39 1.76
N GLU A 242 -16.50 -7.39 2.46
CA GLU A 242 -15.70 -8.34 3.21
C GLU A 242 -15.09 -9.42 2.30
N VAL A 243 -13.87 -9.83 2.63
CA VAL A 243 -13.24 -11.03 2.08
C VAL A 243 -13.31 -12.13 3.13
N ARG A 244 -14.01 -13.19 2.78
CA ARG A 244 -14.34 -14.30 3.66
C ARG A 244 -13.89 -15.63 3.08
N VAL A 245 -13.49 -16.52 3.97
CA VAL A 245 -13.40 -17.95 3.71
C VAL A 245 -14.31 -18.60 4.73
N GLU A 246 -15.36 -19.28 4.25
CA GLU A 246 -16.51 -19.66 5.06
C GLU A 246 -17.13 -18.42 5.76
N ASP A 247 -17.32 -18.50 7.08
CA ASP A 247 -17.93 -17.44 7.89
C ASP A 247 -16.90 -16.45 8.47
N LYS A 248 -15.61 -16.73 8.34
CA LYS A 248 -14.56 -15.88 8.92
C LYS A 248 -14.17 -14.76 7.95
N VAL A 249 -14.24 -13.51 8.44
CA VAL A 249 -13.74 -12.32 7.75
C VAL A 249 -12.24 -12.20 7.98
N TYR A 250 -11.47 -12.20 6.90
CA TYR A 250 -10.01 -12.04 6.93
C TYR A 250 -9.56 -10.63 6.55
N PHE A 251 -10.29 -9.99 5.61
CA PHE A 251 -10.00 -8.63 5.17
C PHE A 251 -11.29 -7.84 5.03
N LYS A 252 -11.23 -6.55 5.37
CA LYS A 252 -12.30 -5.58 5.14
C LYS A 252 -11.88 -4.69 3.97
N GLY A 253 -12.53 -4.89 2.84
CA GLY A 253 -12.27 -4.19 1.60
C GLY A 253 -11.29 -4.87 0.64
N TYR A 254 -11.42 -4.53 -0.63
CA TYR A 254 -10.61 -5.04 -1.75
C TYR A 254 -10.59 -4.04 -2.91
N HIS A 255 -9.54 -4.10 -3.72
CA HIS A 255 -9.36 -3.22 -4.88
C HIS A 255 -9.70 -3.97 -6.17
N ASN A 256 -10.64 -3.41 -6.94
CA ASN A 256 -11.01 -3.92 -8.26
C ASN A 256 -10.44 -3.03 -9.36
N GLU A 257 -9.85 -3.66 -10.36
CA GLU A 257 -9.32 -2.98 -11.54
C GLU A 257 -9.80 -3.70 -12.82
N ILE A 258 -10.30 -2.95 -13.79
CA ILE A 258 -10.53 -3.45 -15.16
C ILE A 258 -9.49 -2.82 -16.08
N LYS A 259 -8.67 -3.66 -16.69
CA LYS A 259 -7.54 -3.25 -17.52
C LYS A 259 -7.24 -4.29 -18.59
N ASP A 260 -7.04 -3.82 -19.82
CA ASP A 260 -6.70 -4.66 -20.97
C ASP A 260 -7.65 -5.87 -21.13
N GLY A 261 -8.95 -5.68 -20.87
CA GLY A 261 -9.98 -6.72 -21.00
C GLY A 261 -9.98 -7.76 -19.86
N ARG A 262 -9.33 -7.46 -18.74
CA ARG A 262 -9.22 -8.35 -17.58
C ARG A 262 -9.77 -7.68 -16.32
N ILE A 263 -10.35 -8.49 -15.45
CA ILE A 263 -10.74 -8.10 -14.08
C ILE A 263 -9.61 -8.53 -13.16
N ILE A 264 -9.08 -7.57 -12.40
CA ILE A 264 -8.00 -7.75 -11.44
C ILE A 264 -8.54 -7.39 -10.06
N ILE A 265 -8.61 -8.37 -9.17
CA ILE A 265 -9.03 -8.19 -7.77
C ILE A 265 -7.78 -8.29 -6.90
N LYS A 266 -7.50 -7.28 -6.09
CA LYS A 266 -6.39 -7.25 -5.14
C LYS A 266 -6.94 -7.21 -3.71
N ILE A 267 -6.51 -8.15 -2.88
CA ILE A 267 -6.95 -8.33 -1.50
C ILE A 267 -5.74 -8.11 -0.60
N GLY A 268 -5.71 -6.98 0.11
CA GLY A 268 -4.55 -6.52 0.87
C GLY A 268 -3.27 -6.59 0.03
N ASN A 269 -2.17 -6.99 0.67
CA ASN A 269 -0.90 -7.33 0.00
C ASN A 269 -0.76 -8.84 -0.26
N VAL A 270 -1.86 -9.59 -0.09
CA VAL A 270 -1.83 -11.05 0.08
C VAL A 270 -2.18 -11.79 -1.19
N MET A 271 -3.20 -11.31 -1.91
CA MET A 271 -3.72 -12.03 -3.06
C MET A 271 -4.04 -11.08 -4.21
N THR A 272 -3.68 -11.49 -5.42
CA THR A 272 -4.15 -10.89 -6.67
C THR A 272 -4.79 -11.96 -7.55
N ILE A 273 -6.05 -11.75 -7.91
CA ILE A 273 -6.82 -12.60 -8.82
C ILE A 273 -6.94 -11.87 -10.15
N ASN A 274 -6.60 -12.54 -11.25
CA ASN A 274 -6.69 -11.97 -12.59
C ASN A 274 -7.52 -12.89 -13.49
N MET A 275 -8.65 -12.38 -13.96
CA MET A 275 -9.65 -13.11 -14.74
C MET A 275 -9.88 -12.42 -16.08
N SER A 276 -9.99 -13.20 -17.14
CA SER A 276 -10.40 -12.66 -18.45
C SER A 276 -11.88 -12.26 -18.41
N MET A 277 -12.24 -11.19 -19.11
CA MET A 277 -13.64 -10.83 -19.35
C MET A 277 -14.23 -11.58 -20.54
N ASP A 278 -13.41 -12.34 -21.26
CA ASP A 278 -13.83 -13.19 -22.36
C ASP A 278 -14.10 -14.61 -21.89
N ASN A 279 -15.37 -15.05 -21.98
CA ASN A 279 -15.74 -16.43 -21.65
C ASN A 279 -15.11 -17.47 -22.60
N THR A 280 -14.62 -17.04 -23.77
CA THR A 280 -13.93 -17.88 -24.76
C THR A 280 -12.42 -17.95 -24.53
N ASP A 281 -11.87 -17.06 -23.70
CA ASP A 281 -10.48 -17.14 -23.28
C ASP A 281 -10.34 -18.28 -22.27
N MET A 282 -9.95 -19.45 -22.78
CA MET A 282 -9.71 -20.67 -22.01
C MET A 282 -8.51 -20.56 -21.06
N GLY A 283 -7.84 -19.40 -21.00
CA GLY A 283 -6.83 -19.11 -19.99
C GLY A 283 -7.43 -19.20 -18.60
N GLN A 284 -6.90 -20.09 -17.75
CA GLN A 284 -7.31 -20.17 -16.35
C GLN A 284 -7.08 -18.80 -15.68
N ALA A 285 -8.04 -18.40 -14.84
CA ALA A 285 -7.85 -17.29 -13.92
C ALA A 285 -6.53 -17.49 -13.18
N THR A 286 -5.65 -16.50 -13.19
CA THR A 286 -4.38 -16.60 -12.48
C THR A 286 -4.55 -16.00 -11.10
N VAL A 287 -4.15 -16.77 -10.09
CA VAL A 287 -4.13 -16.33 -8.71
C VAL A 287 -2.68 -16.25 -8.30
N LYS A 288 -2.27 -15.10 -7.79
CA LYS A 288 -0.96 -14.91 -7.19
C LYS A 288 -1.16 -14.66 -5.70
N LEU A 289 -0.57 -15.52 -4.88
CA LEU A 289 -0.39 -15.27 -3.46
C LEU A 289 0.99 -14.64 -3.25
N THR A 290 1.05 -13.57 -2.49
CA THR A 290 2.28 -12.93 -2.03
C THR A 290 2.14 -12.64 -0.56
N THR A 291 3.24 -12.69 0.20
CA THR A 291 3.23 -12.17 1.57
C THR A 291 4.31 -11.11 1.68
N THR A 292 3.96 -9.99 2.28
CA THR A 292 4.92 -8.97 2.73
C THR A 292 4.84 -8.80 4.24
N ALA A 293 4.12 -9.69 4.94
CA ALA A 293 3.92 -9.62 6.36
C ALA A 293 5.26 -9.74 7.07
N LYS A 294 5.57 -8.72 7.88
CA LYS A 294 6.77 -8.70 8.72
C LYS A 294 6.44 -9.11 10.14
N TYR A 295 5.26 -8.73 10.61
CA TYR A 295 4.87 -8.90 11.99
C TYR A 295 4.14 -10.22 12.23
N LEU A 296 4.41 -10.86 13.37
CA LEU A 296 3.86 -12.17 13.73
C LEU A 296 2.35 -12.27 13.57
N LYS A 297 1.59 -11.31 14.13
CA LYS A 297 0.11 -11.33 14.07
C LYS A 297 -0.42 -11.19 12.63
N GLU A 298 0.26 -10.41 11.79
CA GLU A 298 -0.07 -10.28 10.36
C GLU A 298 0.23 -11.59 9.62
N SER A 299 1.42 -12.18 9.84
CA SER A 299 1.82 -13.45 9.24
C SER A 299 0.90 -14.61 9.65
N ILE A 300 0.43 -14.64 10.90
CA ILE A 300 -0.59 -15.59 11.36
C ILE A 300 -1.88 -15.40 10.57
N ASN A 301 -2.40 -14.18 10.47
CA ASN A 301 -3.66 -13.92 9.74
C ASN A 301 -3.57 -14.31 8.25
N GLU A 302 -2.46 -13.95 7.57
CA GLU A 302 -2.23 -14.31 6.17
C GLU A 302 -2.09 -15.83 5.97
N ALA A 303 -1.39 -16.52 6.88
CA ALA A 303 -1.24 -17.96 6.82
C ALA A 303 -2.57 -18.68 7.09
N GLU A 304 -3.34 -18.24 8.09
CA GLU A 304 -4.69 -18.76 8.35
C GLU A 304 -5.60 -18.58 7.14
N PHE A 305 -5.49 -17.46 6.42
CA PHE A 305 -6.25 -17.21 5.21
C PHE A 305 -5.89 -18.21 4.10
N GLY A 306 -4.60 -18.37 3.80
CA GLY A 306 -4.15 -19.31 2.76
C GLY A 306 -4.47 -20.77 3.09
N VAL A 307 -4.33 -21.14 4.36
CA VAL A 307 -4.65 -22.48 4.89
C VAL A 307 -6.14 -22.77 4.79
N ALA A 308 -7.00 -21.85 5.25
CA ALA A 308 -8.45 -22.01 5.19
C ALA A 308 -8.94 -22.06 3.74
N LEU A 309 -8.37 -21.24 2.86
CA LEU A 309 -8.73 -21.25 1.45
C LEU A 309 -8.40 -22.59 0.77
N ASN A 310 -7.26 -23.21 1.12
CA ASN A 310 -6.91 -24.54 0.64
C ASN A 310 -7.87 -25.63 1.15
N ASP A 311 -8.31 -25.54 2.40
CA ASP A 311 -9.21 -26.53 3.00
C ASP A 311 -10.62 -26.50 2.43
N THR A 312 -11.11 -25.30 2.13
CA THR A 312 -12.51 -25.06 1.77
C THR A 312 -12.71 -24.95 0.27
N GLY A 313 -11.72 -24.43 -0.45
CA GLY A 313 -11.77 -24.21 -1.90
C GLY A 313 -12.73 -23.09 -2.31
N VAL A 314 -13.28 -22.30 -1.39
CA VAL A 314 -14.22 -21.22 -1.70
C VAL A 314 -13.76 -19.91 -1.08
N LEU A 315 -13.58 -18.90 -1.93
CA LEU A 315 -13.28 -17.54 -1.53
C LEU A 315 -14.48 -16.64 -1.84
N SER A 316 -15.01 -15.98 -0.81
CA SER A 316 -16.06 -14.99 -0.96
C SER A 316 -15.46 -13.57 -0.95
N VAL A 317 -15.64 -12.83 -2.03
CA VAL A 317 -15.21 -11.44 -2.20
C VAL A 317 -16.45 -10.57 -2.38
N GLY A 318 -16.86 -9.86 -1.32
CA GLY A 318 -18.13 -9.15 -1.30
C GLY A 318 -19.31 -10.10 -1.50
N MET A 319 -19.98 -10.00 -2.67
CA MET A 319 -21.08 -10.88 -3.07
C MET A 319 -20.67 -12.01 -4.03
N LEU A 320 -19.40 -12.07 -4.42
CA LEU A 320 -18.90 -13.03 -5.40
C LEU A 320 -18.25 -14.22 -4.70
N ASP A 321 -18.74 -15.43 -4.99
CA ASP A 321 -18.11 -16.67 -4.55
C ASP A 321 -17.26 -17.27 -5.67
N LEU A 322 -15.97 -17.44 -5.39
CA LEU A 322 -14.97 -17.97 -6.30
C LEU A 322 -14.57 -19.38 -5.87
N GLN A 323 -14.77 -20.34 -6.77
CA GLN A 323 -14.29 -21.71 -6.61
C GLN A 323 -12.80 -21.75 -6.95
N MET A 324 -11.98 -22.12 -5.96
CA MET A 324 -10.53 -22.09 -6.02
C MET A 324 -9.96 -23.48 -5.87
N LYS A 325 -9.05 -23.85 -6.77
CA LYS A 325 -8.30 -25.10 -6.69
C LYS A 325 -6.83 -24.81 -6.41
N VAL A 326 -6.37 -25.21 -5.23
CA VAL A 326 -4.97 -25.06 -4.85
C VAL A 326 -4.14 -26.20 -5.43
N HIS A 327 -3.10 -25.84 -6.17
CA HIS A 327 -2.21 -26.80 -6.84
C HIS A 327 -0.92 -27.05 -6.06
N GLU A 328 -0.46 -26.09 -5.24
CA GLU A 328 0.79 -26.15 -4.48
C GLU A 328 0.56 -26.71 -3.06
N LYS A 329 0.15 -27.98 -2.97
CA LYS A 329 -0.18 -28.61 -1.68
C LYS A 329 1.00 -28.67 -0.70
N GLU A 330 2.21 -28.86 -1.19
CA GLU A 330 3.43 -28.91 -0.36
C GLU A 330 3.68 -27.57 0.33
N TYR A 331 3.55 -26.46 -0.39
CA TYR A 331 3.68 -25.12 0.17
C TYR A 331 2.63 -24.84 1.26
N VAL A 332 1.38 -25.30 1.06
CA VAL A 332 0.34 -25.15 2.09
C VAL A 332 0.69 -25.96 3.34
N GLU A 333 1.23 -27.16 3.19
CA GLU A 333 1.63 -27.96 4.35
C GLU A 333 2.79 -27.30 5.11
N GLU A 334 3.79 -26.75 4.42
CA GLU A 334 4.83 -25.94 5.06
C GLU A 334 4.25 -24.72 5.80
N LEU A 335 3.26 -24.06 5.20
CA LEU A 335 2.56 -22.92 5.79
C LEU A 335 1.80 -23.34 7.06
N ARG A 336 1.16 -24.52 7.09
CA ARG A 336 0.51 -25.07 8.28
C ARG A 336 1.52 -25.28 9.42
N GLN A 337 2.68 -25.87 9.12
CA GLN A 337 3.71 -26.10 10.13
C GLN A 337 4.26 -24.78 10.69
N LYS A 338 4.48 -23.78 9.84
CA LYS A 338 4.87 -22.43 10.28
C LYS A 338 3.79 -21.79 11.15
N LEU A 339 2.53 -21.89 10.75
CA LEU A 339 1.39 -21.34 11.48
C LEU A 339 1.28 -21.91 12.90
N ILE A 340 1.52 -23.22 13.09
CA ILE A 340 1.54 -23.84 14.42
C ILE A 340 2.61 -23.16 15.29
N ARG A 341 3.85 -23.08 14.81
CA ARG A 341 4.96 -22.46 15.57
C ARG A 341 4.74 -20.98 15.84
N TRP A 342 4.15 -20.25 14.89
CA TRP A 342 3.81 -18.84 15.07
C TRP A 342 2.74 -18.64 16.15
N LYS A 343 1.71 -19.49 16.20
CA LYS A 343 0.72 -19.44 17.27
C LYS A 343 1.28 -19.82 18.64
N GLU A 344 2.19 -20.78 18.69
CA GLU A 344 2.91 -21.11 19.93
C GLU A 344 3.72 -19.91 20.43
N LEU A 345 4.44 -19.23 19.55
CA LEU A 345 5.19 -18.02 19.87
C LEU A 345 4.28 -16.87 20.29
N ASP A 346 3.17 -16.63 19.58
CA ASP A 346 2.21 -15.56 19.92
C ASP A 346 1.66 -15.75 21.33
N ASN A 347 1.28 -16.98 21.68
CA ASN A 347 0.85 -17.33 23.03
C ASN A 347 1.95 -17.13 24.10
N VAL A 348 3.21 -17.42 23.79
CA VAL A 348 4.33 -17.13 24.69
C VAL A 348 4.49 -15.63 24.90
N LEU A 349 4.47 -14.83 23.82
CA LEU A 349 4.63 -13.37 23.90
C LEU A 349 3.48 -12.72 24.67
N ASP A 350 2.24 -13.20 24.48
CA ASP A 350 1.08 -12.75 25.26
C ASP A 350 1.23 -13.12 26.76
N LYS A 351 1.71 -14.32 27.09
CA LYS A 351 2.03 -14.71 28.48
C LYS A 351 3.14 -13.88 29.12
N LEU A 352 4.06 -13.37 28.30
CA LEU A 352 5.12 -12.44 28.71
C LEU A 352 4.67 -10.98 28.60
N HIS A 353 3.38 -10.68 28.44
CA HIS A 353 2.88 -9.29 28.39
C HIS A 353 3.49 -8.41 27.28
N VAL A 354 4.03 -9.01 26.21
CA VAL A 354 4.64 -8.27 25.12
C VAL A 354 3.56 -7.62 24.26
N THR A 355 3.53 -6.29 24.26
CA THR A 355 2.55 -5.50 23.50
C THR A 355 3.11 -4.91 22.21
N LYS A 356 4.44 -4.91 22.06
CA LYS A 356 5.13 -4.41 20.89
C LYS A 356 4.95 -5.36 19.70
N PRO A 357 4.62 -4.86 18.48
CA PRO A 357 4.54 -5.71 17.30
C PRO A 357 5.87 -6.44 17.04
N PHE A 358 5.83 -7.77 17.06
CA PHE A 358 7.00 -8.62 16.94
C PHE A 358 7.36 -8.87 15.46
N ASP A 359 8.54 -8.42 15.04
CA ASP A 359 9.01 -8.47 13.65
C ASP A 359 9.80 -9.77 13.38
N LEU A 360 9.18 -10.69 12.65
CA LEU A 360 9.76 -11.98 12.29
C LEU A 360 11.00 -11.85 11.40
N THR A 361 11.16 -10.74 10.69
CA THR A 361 12.29 -10.52 9.76
C THR A 361 13.58 -10.14 10.48
N THR A 362 13.50 -9.81 11.76
CA THR A 362 14.65 -9.43 12.60
C THR A 362 15.25 -10.60 13.37
N ILE A 363 14.63 -11.78 13.31
CA ILE A 363 15.09 -12.98 14.01
C ILE A 363 16.34 -13.54 13.34
N THR A 364 17.38 -13.78 14.14
CA THR A 364 18.59 -14.48 13.70
C THR A 364 18.48 -15.99 13.88
N ASP A 365 19.28 -16.76 13.14
CA ASP A 365 19.30 -18.22 13.26
C ASP A 365 19.58 -18.69 14.71
N SER A 366 20.45 -17.99 15.44
CA SER A 366 20.76 -18.30 16.83
C SER A 366 19.61 -17.98 17.80
N GLN A 367 18.77 -17.00 17.48
CA GLN A 367 17.58 -16.70 18.30
C GLN A 367 16.47 -17.75 18.15
N GLY A 368 16.51 -18.58 17.10
CA GLY A 368 15.56 -19.68 16.90
C GLY A 368 15.57 -20.70 18.04
N GLU A 369 16.74 -20.96 18.63
CA GLU A 369 16.88 -21.84 19.80
C GLU A 369 16.26 -21.22 21.06
N LEU A 370 16.47 -19.91 21.27
CA LEU A 370 15.88 -19.18 22.39
C LEU A 370 14.35 -19.18 22.32
N ILE A 371 13.78 -18.95 21.13
CA ILE A 371 12.34 -19.06 20.89
C ILE A 371 11.83 -20.47 21.23
N GLY A 372 12.58 -21.51 20.83
CA GLY A 372 12.25 -22.90 21.19
C GLY A 372 12.22 -23.12 22.70
N LEU A 373 13.20 -22.57 23.44
CA LEU A 373 13.25 -22.65 24.89
C LEU A 373 12.05 -21.94 25.54
N LEU A 374 11.67 -20.75 25.07
CA LEU A 374 10.50 -20.04 25.59
C LEU A 374 9.20 -20.80 25.32
N ILE A 375 9.06 -21.42 24.14
CA ILE A 375 7.88 -22.25 23.83
C ILE A 375 7.80 -23.46 24.77
N GLU A 376 8.90 -24.16 25.02
CA GLU A 376 8.91 -25.30 25.93
C GLU A 376 8.67 -24.91 27.39
N THR A 377 9.33 -23.85 27.86
CA THR A 377 9.28 -23.43 29.27
C THR A 377 8.03 -22.58 29.55
N VAL A 378 7.96 -21.35 29.03
CA VAL A 378 6.84 -20.42 29.25
C VAL A 378 5.54 -20.91 28.57
N GLY A 379 5.66 -21.45 27.36
CA GLY A 379 4.51 -21.92 26.59
C GLY A 379 3.87 -23.17 27.20
N LYS A 380 4.67 -24.25 27.34
CA LYS A 380 4.20 -25.59 27.75
C LYS A 380 4.40 -25.91 29.23
N GLY A 381 5.21 -25.15 29.96
CA GLY A 381 5.53 -25.39 31.37
C GLY A 381 6.56 -26.50 31.58
N ASN A 382 7.28 -26.92 30.54
CA ASN A 382 8.27 -27.98 30.62
C ASN A 382 9.59 -27.45 31.20
N MET A 383 10.34 -28.32 31.87
CA MET A 383 11.74 -28.03 32.22
C MET A 383 12.67 -28.49 31.09
N VAL A 384 13.78 -27.79 30.91
CA VAL A 384 14.76 -28.02 29.83
C VAL A 384 16.16 -28.23 30.39
N ASN A 385 16.96 -29.07 29.77
CA ASN A 385 18.35 -29.28 30.19
C ASN A 385 19.25 -28.20 29.57
N LEU A 386 19.79 -27.30 30.40
CA LEU A 386 20.77 -26.28 30.00
C LEU A 386 22.08 -26.51 30.79
N PRO A 387 23.03 -27.31 30.24
CA PRO A 387 24.23 -27.68 30.96
C PRO A 387 25.06 -26.45 31.39
N GLY A 388 25.38 -26.38 32.69
CA GLY A 388 26.17 -25.28 33.25
C GLY A 388 25.40 -23.98 33.50
N GLN A 389 24.09 -23.96 33.28
CA GLN A 389 23.24 -22.82 33.63
C GLN A 389 23.09 -22.71 35.15
N GLU A 390 23.18 -21.48 35.66
CA GLU A 390 22.91 -21.15 37.05
C GLU A 390 21.58 -20.39 37.18
N ALA A 391 21.01 -20.39 38.39
CA ALA A 391 19.81 -19.61 38.67
C ALA A 391 20.16 -18.11 38.63
N THR A 392 19.49 -17.36 37.76
CA THR A 392 19.83 -15.96 37.49
C THR A 392 18.67 -15.22 36.81
N LEU A 393 18.83 -13.92 36.64
CA LEU A 393 18.02 -13.12 35.73
C LEU A 393 18.65 -13.14 34.34
N LEU A 394 17.79 -13.22 33.32
CA LEU A 394 18.18 -13.24 31.93
C LEU A 394 17.59 -12.03 31.24
N LEU A 395 18.41 -11.33 30.46
CA LEU A 395 17.98 -10.25 29.57
C LEU A 395 18.22 -10.72 28.14
N TRP A 396 17.15 -11.12 27.45
CA TRP A 396 17.21 -11.75 26.13
C TRP A 396 16.70 -10.81 25.05
N GLU A 397 17.54 -10.57 24.04
CA GLU A 397 17.15 -9.90 22.81
C GLU A 397 16.68 -10.96 21.80
N ILE A 398 15.41 -10.87 21.37
CA ILE A 398 14.82 -11.75 20.35
C ILE A 398 14.17 -10.88 19.29
N GLY A 399 14.69 -10.92 18.07
CA GLY A 399 14.22 -10.05 17.00
C GLY A 399 14.30 -8.58 17.41
N ASN A 400 13.15 -7.90 17.43
CA ASN A 400 13.04 -6.49 17.78
C ASN A 400 12.61 -6.23 19.24
N ILE A 401 12.60 -7.25 20.09
CA ILE A 401 12.17 -7.11 21.49
C ILE A 401 13.24 -7.53 22.49
N GLU A 402 13.20 -6.94 23.68
CA GLU A 402 14.07 -7.26 24.80
C GLU A 402 13.24 -7.79 25.98
N LEU A 403 13.56 -8.99 26.48
CA LEU A 403 12.79 -9.71 27.50
C LEU A 403 13.59 -9.85 28.78
N LEU A 404 13.03 -9.43 29.91
CA LEU A 404 13.57 -9.71 31.23
C LEU A 404 12.89 -10.94 31.81
N LEU A 405 13.66 -11.98 32.12
CA LEU A 405 13.17 -13.30 32.51
C LEU A 405 13.90 -13.77 33.77
N TRP A 406 13.28 -14.67 34.52
CA TRP A 406 13.99 -15.44 35.54
C TRP A 406 14.35 -16.82 35.01
N CYS A 407 15.48 -17.36 35.48
CA CYS A 407 15.89 -18.73 35.26
C CYS A 407 16.10 -19.42 36.61
N ALA A 408 15.37 -20.51 36.85
CA ALA A 408 15.53 -21.36 38.01
C ALA A 408 16.15 -22.70 37.60
N VAL A 409 17.04 -23.22 38.44
CA VAL A 409 17.73 -24.50 38.20
C VAL A 409 17.38 -25.49 39.29
N GLY A 410 16.81 -26.62 38.89
CA GLY A 410 16.46 -27.74 39.75
C GLY A 410 17.70 -28.53 40.21
N LYS A 411 17.52 -29.38 41.24
CA LYS A 411 18.59 -30.22 41.79
C LYS A 411 19.12 -31.26 40.79
N ASP A 412 18.31 -31.62 39.81
CA ASP A 412 18.62 -32.52 38.70
C ASP A 412 19.32 -31.79 37.53
N GLY A 413 19.55 -30.48 37.63
CA GLY A 413 20.14 -29.66 36.58
C GLY A 413 19.14 -29.18 35.52
N MET A 414 17.85 -29.54 35.67
CA MET A 414 16.81 -29.08 34.77
C MET A 414 16.45 -27.63 35.07
N CYS A 415 16.30 -26.84 34.02
CA CYS A 415 16.06 -25.40 34.11
C CYS A 415 14.62 -25.07 33.73
N ALA A 416 14.07 -24.05 34.39
CA ALA A 416 12.83 -23.39 34.00
C ALA A 416 13.11 -21.91 33.77
N ILE A 417 12.52 -21.37 32.69
CA ILE A 417 12.55 -19.95 32.37
C ILE A 417 11.12 -19.45 32.46
N GLY A 418 10.93 -18.30 33.09
CA GLY A 418 9.63 -17.71 33.29
C GLY A 418 9.64 -16.19 33.21
N ASP A 419 8.45 -15.62 33.26
CA ASP A 419 8.27 -14.17 33.24
C ASP A 419 8.76 -13.54 34.54
N PHE A 420 9.59 -12.50 34.45
CA PHE A 420 10.08 -11.78 35.62
C PHE A 420 8.95 -11.20 36.50
N PHE A 421 7.80 -10.88 35.90
CA PHE A 421 6.68 -10.23 36.57
C PHE A 421 5.62 -11.19 37.13
N ASP A 422 5.81 -12.51 37.00
CA ASP A 422 4.86 -13.54 37.47
C ASP A 422 4.84 -13.76 39.00
N MET A 423 5.63 -12.98 39.75
CA MET A 423 5.80 -13.07 41.21
C MET A 423 6.43 -14.38 41.71
N SER A 424 7.02 -15.20 40.83
CA SER A 424 7.73 -16.43 41.21
C SER A 424 9.06 -16.16 41.94
N ILE A 425 9.62 -14.96 41.76
CA ILE A 425 10.85 -14.52 42.42
C ILE A 425 10.60 -13.32 43.34
N ARG A 426 11.43 -13.16 44.37
CA ARG A 426 11.39 -12.01 45.28
C ARG A 426 12.56 -11.07 45.02
N ILE A 427 12.28 -9.78 44.92
CA ILE A 427 13.30 -8.74 44.84
C ILE A 427 13.48 -8.14 46.23
N ALA A 428 14.72 -8.16 46.71
CA ALA A 428 15.08 -7.66 48.02
C ALA A 428 15.92 -6.38 47.88
N TYR A 429 15.58 -5.35 48.67
CA TYR A 429 16.32 -4.10 48.75
C TYR A 429 16.95 -3.95 50.14
N LYS A 430 18.24 -3.61 50.15
CA LYS A 430 19.00 -3.42 51.39
C LYS A 430 18.96 -1.95 51.80
N ILE A 431 18.17 -1.64 52.83
CA ILE A 431 18.02 -0.26 53.36
C ILE A 431 19.24 0.14 54.18
N SER A 432 19.76 -0.79 54.99
CA SER A 432 20.93 -0.60 55.84
C SER A 432 21.74 -1.89 55.94
N GLU A 433 22.88 -1.89 56.64
CA GLU A 433 23.70 -3.11 56.80
C GLU A 433 22.91 -4.31 57.35
N ASP A 434 21.95 -4.03 58.24
CA ASP A 434 21.18 -5.02 59.00
C ASP A 434 19.74 -5.19 58.51
N GLU A 435 19.25 -4.31 57.62
CA GLU A 435 17.85 -4.30 57.21
C GLU A 435 17.66 -4.52 55.70
N THR A 436 16.86 -5.53 55.36
CA THR A 436 16.50 -5.87 53.99
C THR A 436 15.00 -6.08 53.89
N ILE A 437 14.38 -5.46 52.90
CA ILE A 437 12.93 -5.51 52.66
C ILE A 437 12.64 -6.12 51.30
N ASN A 438 11.44 -6.68 51.12
CA ASN A 438 10.97 -7.04 49.79
C ASN A 438 10.38 -5.80 49.11
N VAL A 439 10.77 -5.58 47.86
CA VAL A 439 10.22 -4.52 47.02
C VAL A 439 9.50 -5.12 45.82
N THR A 440 8.77 -4.28 45.08
CA THR A 440 8.10 -4.72 43.87
C THR A 440 9.14 -5.14 42.81
N PRO A 441 8.81 -6.09 41.90
CA PRO A 441 9.65 -6.38 40.75
C PRO A 441 9.91 -5.12 39.89
N TYR A 442 8.96 -4.20 39.82
CA TYR A 442 9.08 -2.94 39.08
C TYR A 442 10.19 -2.04 39.62
N SER A 443 10.46 -2.10 40.93
CA SER A 443 11.56 -1.37 41.55
C SER A 443 12.94 -1.84 41.08
N TYR A 444 13.05 -3.07 40.58
CA TYR A 444 14.27 -3.55 39.93
C TYR A 444 14.54 -2.81 38.61
N LEU A 445 13.48 -2.34 37.92
CA LEU A 445 13.62 -1.69 36.61
C LEU A 445 14.25 -0.29 36.67
N GLN A 446 14.45 0.26 37.87
CA GLN A 446 15.24 1.47 38.11
C GLN A 446 16.71 1.26 37.68
N LEU A 447 17.20 0.02 37.69
CA LEU A 447 18.57 -0.33 37.32
C LEU A 447 18.73 -0.39 35.80
N ASP A 448 19.95 -0.09 35.32
CA ASP A 448 20.40 -0.30 33.94
C ASP A 448 19.47 0.23 32.84
N LYS A 449 18.64 1.22 33.18
CA LYS A 449 17.60 1.80 32.32
C LYS A 449 16.60 0.77 31.81
N LEU A 450 16.27 -0.24 32.60
CA LEU A 450 15.39 -1.32 32.16
C LEU A 450 13.99 -0.84 31.77
N TRP A 451 13.46 0.21 32.42
CA TRP A 451 12.21 0.87 31.98
C TRP A 451 12.22 1.33 30.52
N GLU A 452 13.39 1.71 29.97
CA GLU A 452 13.56 2.10 28.56
C GLU A 452 13.61 0.89 27.61
N LYS A 453 14.10 -0.25 28.10
CA LYS A 453 14.54 -1.40 27.31
C LYS A 453 13.50 -2.51 27.21
N VAL A 454 13.02 -3.01 28.35
CA VAL A 454 12.32 -4.30 28.41
C VAL A 454 10.90 -4.22 27.86
N ASP A 455 10.52 -5.09 26.94
CA ASP A 455 9.24 -5.06 26.23
C ASP A 455 8.15 -5.92 26.90
N ASN A 456 8.48 -6.65 27.97
CA ASN A 456 7.61 -7.58 28.70
C ASN A 456 7.09 -7.03 30.05
N VAL A 457 7.08 -5.71 30.26
CA VAL A 457 6.57 -5.13 31.52
C VAL A 457 5.07 -5.37 31.64
N ASP A 458 4.66 -6.07 32.71
CA ASP A 458 3.26 -6.17 33.10
C ASP A 458 2.78 -4.85 33.72
N PHE A 459 2.36 -3.92 32.87
CA PHE A 459 1.87 -2.61 33.30
C PHE A 459 0.56 -2.67 34.08
N ASP A 460 -0.19 -3.76 34.03
CA ASP A 460 -1.50 -3.84 34.67
C ASP A 460 -1.40 -4.21 36.15
N ASN A 461 -0.31 -4.86 36.55
CA ASN A 461 -0.09 -5.30 37.93
C ASN A 461 0.78 -4.36 38.79
N ILE A 462 1.25 -3.22 38.23
CA ILE A 462 2.10 -2.23 38.95
C ILE A 462 1.48 -1.81 40.29
N ILE A 463 0.21 -1.37 40.29
CA ILE A 463 -0.45 -0.84 41.49
C ILE A 463 -0.67 -1.94 42.54
N ALA A 464 -1.16 -3.10 42.13
CA ALA A 464 -1.41 -4.22 43.04
C ALA A 464 -0.10 -4.72 43.68
N SER A 465 1.00 -4.73 42.92
CA SER A 465 2.33 -5.05 43.44
C SER A 465 2.83 -4.01 44.45
N ALA A 466 2.64 -2.71 44.16
CA ALA A 466 3.00 -1.62 45.08
C ALA A 466 2.20 -1.70 46.39
N GLU A 467 0.89 -1.97 46.31
CA GLU A 467 0.02 -2.16 47.48
C GLU A 467 0.46 -3.33 48.36
N GLU A 468 0.83 -4.47 47.74
CA GLU A 468 1.32 -5.62 48.47
C GLU A 468 2.65 -5.32 49.18
N ALA A 469 3.60 -4.69 48.48
CA ALA A 469 4.89 -4.33 49.06
C ALA A 469 4.75 -3.30 50.20
N ALA A 470 3.90 -2.29 50.03
CA ALA A 470 3.63 -1.27 51.06
C ALA A 470 2.94 -1.83 52.31
N ARG A 471 2.12 -2.89 52.17
CA ARG A 471 1.57 -3.63 53.32
C ARG A 471 2.64 -4.36 54.14
N GLN A 472 3.77 -4.70 53.52
CA GLN A 472 4.87 -5.39 54.20
C GLN A 472 5.83 -4.41 54.89
N HIS A 473 6.10 -3.25 54.28
CA HIS A 473 7.03 -2.27 54.85
C HIS A 473 6.75 -0.85 54.32
N GLU A 474 6.76 0.16 55.21
CA GLU A 474 6.43 1.56 54.82
C GLU A 474 7.40 2.15 53.80
N TYR A 475 8.67 1.74 53.83
CA TYR A 475 9.70 2.22 52.89
C TYR A 475 9.36 1.91 51.42
N CYS A 476 8.47 0.95 51.16
CA CYS A 476 8.01 0.62 49.82
C CYS A 476 7.20 1.75 49.15
N TYR A 477 6.60 2.67 49.92
CA TYR A 477 6.00 3.87 49.33
C TYR A 477 7.07 4.78 48.72
N MET A 478 8.20 4.97 49.42
CA MET A 478 9.33 5.72 48.87
C MET A 478 9.95 5.02 47.65
N MET A 479 10.07 3.69 47.66
CA MET A 479 10.51 2.94 46.47
C MET A 479 9.57 3.14 45.28
N SER A 480 8.26 3.14 45.52
CA SER A 480 7.26 3.42 44.48
C SER A 480 7.35 4.85 43.96
N ASN A 481 7.73 5.82 44.80
CA ASN A 481 8.01 7.19 44.37
C ASN A 481 9.24 7.24 43.45
N TYR A 482 10.30 6.48 43.74
CA TYR A 482 11.44 6.33 42.83
C TYR A 482 11.05 5.65 41.52
N ASP A 483 10.12 4.69 41.55
CA ASP A 483 9.57 4.06 40.35
C ASP A 483 8.87 5.09 39.46
N VAL A 484 8.07 5.99 40.03
CA VAL A 484 7.46 7.10 39.30
C VAL A 484 8.53 7.95 38.60
N LEU A 485 9.59 8.34 39.32
CA LEU A 485 10.67 9.16 38.74
C LEU A 485 11.43 8.40 37.63
N ALA A 486 11.69 7.11 37.80
CA ALA A 486 12.34 6.27 36.80
C ALA A 486 11.47 6.11 35.54
N MET A 487 10.17 5.93 35.69
CA MET A 487 9.22 5.87 34.57
C MET A 487 9.14 7.19 33.81
N ILE A 488 9.16 8.34 34.50
CA ILE A 488 9.21 9.67 33.85
C ILE A 488 10.51 9.84 33.07
N THR A 489 11.65 9.43 33.66
CA THR A 489 12.96 9.49 33.00
C THR A 489 12.97 8.65 31.73
N ALA A 490 12.46 7.42 31.80
CA ALA A 490 12.35 6.54 30.65
C ALA A 490 11.40 7.10 29.58
N ALA A 491 10.29 7.71 29.99
CA ALA A 491 9.36 8.36 29.06
C ALA A 491 10.02 9.54 28.32
N ASP A 492 10.81 10.35 29.02
CA ASP A 492 11.57 11.45 28.41
C ASP A 492 12.60 10.94 27.39
N ALA A 493 13.29 9.83 27.70
CA ALA A 493 14.24 9.20 26.78
C ALA A 493 13.57 8.64 25.52
N LEU A 494 12.35 8.12 25.65
CA LEU A 494 11.60 7.47 24.57
C LEU A 494 10.70 8.41 23.75
N GLU A 495 10.49 9.65 24.18
CA GLU A 495 9.53 10.60 23.56
C GLU A 495 9.69 10.75 22.04
N LYS A 496 10.92 10.61 21.51
CA LYS A 496 11.21 10.72 20.07
C LYS A 496 11.52 9.40 19.37
N ILE A 497 11.62 8.31 20.13
CA ILE A 497 12.03 6.98 19.63
C ILE A 497 10.82 6.05 19.60
N ASP A 498 10.05 6.01 20.70
CA ASP A 498 8.85 5.20 20.87
C ASP A 498 7.78 6.03 21.60
N ILE A 499 7.04 6.82 20.82
CA ILE A 499 6.04 7.77 21.31
C ILE A 499 4.95 7.06 22.11
N GLU A 500 4.50 5.88 21.65
CA GLU A 500 3.41 5.16 22.30
C GLU A 500 3.86 4.57 23.63
N ARG A 501 5.09 4.02 23.71
CA ARG A 501 5.67 3.57 24.97
C ARG A 501 5.92 4.72 25.94
N SER A 502 6.42 5.86 25.46
CA SER A 502 6.59 7.08 26.26
C SER A 502 5.27 7.53 26.89
N LYS A 503 4.18 7.61 26.12
CA LYS A 503 2.84 7.92 26.64
C LYS A 503 2.36 6.91 27.66
N LYS A 504 2.52 5.61 27.39
CA LYS A 504 2.11 4.52 28.29
C LYS A 504 2.86 4.59 29.63
N LEU A 505 4.16 4.90 29.61
CA LEU A 505 4.95 5.11 30.82
C LEU A 505 4.42 6.31 31.63
N LEU A 506 4.15 7.46 31.00
CA LEU A 506 3.58 8.62 31.69
C LEU A 506 2.19 8.33 32.27
N GLU A 507 1.33 7.62 31.55
CA GLU A 507 0.01 7.21 32.04
C GLU A 507 0.11 6.33 33.28
N LYS A 508 0.99 5.32 33.25
CA LYS A 508 1.15 4.37 34.36
C LYS A 508 1.90 5.00 35.54
N ALA A 509 2.85 5.92 35.29
CA ALA A 509 3.49 6.73 36.32
C ALA A 509 2.47 7.65 37.02
N LEU A 510 1.53 8.24 36.27
CA LEU A 510 0.47 9.06 36.85
C LEU A 510 -0.42 8.24 37.78
N LYS A 511 -0.85 7.04 37.34
CA LYS A 511 -1.66 6.13 38.16
C LYS A 511 -0.94 5.71 39.45
N LEU A 512 0.34 5.36 39.36
CA LEU A 512 1.15 5.01 40.53
C LEU A 512 1.31 6.21 41.47
N ASN A 513 1.50 7.42 40.93
CA ASN A 513 1.60 8.63 41.72
C ASN A 513 0.27 9.03 42.39
N GLU A 514 -0.86 8.84 41.72
CA GLU A 514 -2.19 9.08 42.31
C GLU A 514 -2.47 8.12 43.45
N TRP A 515 -2.06 6.86 43.32
CA TRP A 515 -2.10 5.89 44.41
C TRP A 515 -1.23 6.35 45.59
N LEU A 516 -0.01 6.87 45.35
CA LEU A 516 0.84 7.44 46.41
C LEU A 516 0.17 8.61 47.13
N ILE A 517 -0.46 9.55 46.39
CA ILE A 517 -1.20 10.68 46.98
C ILE A 517 -2.34 10.20 47.90
N GLU A 518 -2.99 9.08 47.56
CA GLU A 518 -4.11 8.54 48.33
C GLU A 518 -3.66 7.72 49.55
N LYS A 519 -2.55 6.98 49.43
CA LYS A 519 -2.21 5.89 50.38
C LYS A 519 -0.98 6.14 51.24
N GLU A 520 -0.06 7.01 50.85
CA GLU A 520 1.14 7.30 51.65
C GLU A 520 0.73 7.86 53.02
N PRO A 521 1.09 7.20 54.14
CA PRO A 521 0.74 7.68 55.49
C PRO A 521 1.51 8.94 55.93
N LYS A 522 2.65 9.26 55.31
CA LYS A 522 3.48 10.41 55.69
C LYS A 522 3.07 11.68 54.94
N ASP A 523 2.37 12.57 55.63
CA ASP A 523 1.94 13.86 55.07
C ASP A 523 3.10 14.71 54.52
N GLU A 524 4.31 14.59 55.08
CA GLU A 524 5.54 15.26 54.61
C GLU A 524 5.94 14.88 53.18
N MET A 525 5.53 13.71 52.68
CA MET A 525 5.81 13.26 51.31
C MET A 525 4.82 13.81 50.28
N ARG A 526 3.66 14.30 50.74
CA ARG A 526 2.57 14.78 49.88
C ARG A 526 2.99 15.89 48.91
N PRO A 527 3.79 16.91 49.31
CA PRO A 527 4.30 17.90 48.37
C PRO A 527 5.08 17.30 47.20
N LEU A 528 5.90 16.28 47.45
CA LEU A 528 6.70 15.61 46.41
C LEU A 528 5.80 14.85 45.43
N HIS A 529 4.76 14.16 45.92
CA HIS A 529 3.81 13.48 45.06
C HIS A 529 2.97 14.46 44.22
N ILE A 530 2.64 15.64 44.75
CA ILE A 530 1.99 16.70 43.97
C ILE A 530 2.91 17.20 42.86
N ILE A 531 4.19 17.48 43.17
CA ILE A 531 5.19 17.87 42.17
C ILE A 531 5.31 16.80 41.08
N ASN A 532 5.37 15.53 41.47
CA ASN A 532 5.42 14.39 40.55
C ASN A 532 4.19 14.30 39.65
N LYS A 533 2.99 14.51 40.20
CA LYS A 533 1.76 14.61 39.41
C LYS A 533 1.86 15.73 38.37
N MET A 534 2.19 16.94 38.81
CA MET A 534 2.22 18.12 37.94
C MET A 534 3.30 18.02 36.85
N GLN A 535 4.47 17.44 37.15
CA GLN A 535 5.50 17.25 36.14
C GLN A 535 5.13 16.20 35.08
N ILE A 536 4.34 15.18 35.43
CA ILE A 536 3.79 14.22 34.46
C ILE A 536 2.77 14.94 33.57
N MET A 537 1.86 15.70 34.18
CA MET A 537 0.82 16.44 33.45
C MET A 537 1.41 17.47 32.49
N LYS A 538 2.45 18.21 32.93
CA LYS A 538 3.17 19.20 32.11
C LYS A 538 3.82 18.58 30.86
N ARG A 539 4.17 17.29 30.89
CA ARG A 539 4.68 16.54 29.72
C ARG A 539 3.60 16.13 28.74
N GLN A 540 2.36 16.01 29.21
CA GLN A 540 1.22 15.61 28.38
C GLN A 540 0.45 16.81 27.81
N ARG A 541 0.43 17.93 28.54
CA ARG A 541 -0.24 19.18 28.16
C ARG A 541 0.24 20.36 29.02
N GLU A 542 -0.14 21.57 28.65
CA GLU A 542 0.00 22.74 29.54
C GLU A 542 -0.81 22.53 30.84
N LEU A 543 -0.29 23.06 31.95
CA LEU A 543 -0.98 23.05 33.24
C LEU A 543 -2.17 24.03 33.20
N THR A 544 -3.26 23.63 33.85
CA THR A 544 -4.48 24.45 33.97
C THR A 544 -4.33 25.51 35.05
N ALA A 545 -5.20 26.52 35.04
CA ALA A 545 -5.20 27.57 36.06
C ALA A 545 -5.35 27.02 37.49
N ASP A 546 -6.20 26.01 37.68
CA ASP A 546 -6.41 25.36 38.99
C ASP A 546 -5.15 24.60 39.44
N GLU A 547 -4.43 23.95 38.52
CA GLU A 547 -3.18 23.26 38.81
C GLU A 547 -2.05 24.23 39.13
N CYS A 548 -1.96 25.35 38.40
CA CYS A 548 -1.05 26.43 38.73
C CYS A 548 -1.36 27.00 40.12
N GLN A 549 -2.64 27.20 40.47
CA GLN A 549 -3.02 27.70 41.79
C GLN A 549 -2.64 26.73 42.92
N ILE A 550 -2.75 25.42 42.70
CA ILE A 550 -2.25 24.41 43.67
C ILE A 550 -0.77 24.61 43.92
N LEU A 551 0.02 24.82 42.86
CA LEU A 551 1.46 25.06 42.95
C LEU A 551 1.78 26.39 43.66
N GLU A 552 1.05 27.48 43.37
CA GLU A 552 1.21 28.76 44.07
C GLU A 552 0.99 28.60 45.58
N ASN A 553 -0.08 27.90 45.98
CA ASN A 553 -0.38 27.66 47.39
C ASN A 553 0.74 26.89 48.11
N MET A 554 1.53 26.08 47.40
CA MET A 554 2.69 25.37 47.97
C MET A 554 3.88 26.30 48.22
N LEU A 555 3.98 27.43 47.50
CA LEU A 555 5.01 28.45 47.76
C LEU A 555 4.67 29.31 48.99
N ASP A 556 3.37 29.47 49.26
CA ASP A 556 2.87 30.23 50.41
C ASP A 556 3.03 29.47 51.75
N ASP A 557 3.38 28.18 51.70
CA ASP A 557 3.67 27.39 52.90
C ASP A 557 5.04 27.77 53.49
N GLU A 558 5.03 28.37 54.69
CA GLU A 558 6.24 28.77 55.41
C GLU A 558 7.18 27.60 55.73
N PHE A 559 6.66 26.35 55.75
CA PHE A 559 7.43 25.14 56.03
C PHE A 559 7.89 24.40 54.77
N ALA A 560 7.61 24.92 53.56
CA ALA A 560 8.04 24.28 52.33
C ALA A 560 9.57 24.26 52.21
N GLU A 561 10.12 23.06 52.04
CA GLU A 561 11.55 22.82 51.82
C GLU A 561 12.03 23.40 50.48
N ASP A 562 13.33 23.72 50.38
CA ASP A 562 13.93 24.31 49.18
C ASP A 562 13.78 23.40 47.95
N MET A 563 13.86 22.07 48.11
CA MET A 563 13.60 21.13 47.01
C MET A 563 12.16 21.22 46.48
N VAL A 564 11.18 21.41 47.37
CA VAL A 564 9.76 21.57 46.99
C VAL A 564 9.60 22.88 46.22
N LYS A 565 10.11 23.98 46.75
CA LYS A 565 10.07 25.31 46.11
C LYS A 565 10.75 25.29 44.74
N ALA A 566 11.92 24.65 44.63
CA ALA A 566 12.63 24.48 43.37
C ALA A 566 11.79 23.75 42.31
N GLY A 567 11.14 22.65 42.71
CA GLY A 567 10.24 21.92 41.80
C GLY A 567 9.03 22.75 41.36
N VAL A 568 8.42 23.50 42.27
CA VAL A 568 7.29 24.40 41.96
C VAL A 568 7.71 25.50 40.98
N TYR A 569 8.85 26.18 41.19
CA TYR A 569 9.31 27.21 40.28
C TYR A 569 9.55 26.70 38.86
N LEU A 570 10.11 25.49 38.71
CA LEU A 570 10.28 24.85 37.40
C LEU A 570 8.96 24.53 36.72
N LEU A 571 7.95 24.10 37.48
CA LEU A 571 6.63 23.79 36.94
C LEU A 571 5.84 25.04 36.53
N LEU A 572 6.05 26.17 37.22
CA LEU A 572 5.45 27.47 36.91
C LEU A 572 6.25 28.31 35.90
N ASP A 573 7.34 27.77 35.33
CA ASP A 573 8.24 28.47 34.39
C ASP A 573 8.90 29.74 34.97
N ARG A 574 9.06 29.81 36.30
CA ARG A 574 9.70 30.91 37.03
C ARG A 574 11.21 30.73 37.12
N LYS A 575 11.87 30.84 35.96
CA LYS A 575 13.31 30.53 35.82
C LYS A 575 14.23 31.42 36.66
N GLU A 576 13.90 32.70 36.81
CA GLU A 576 14.71 33.63 37.62
C GLU A 576 14.65 33.27 39.11
N ASP A 577 13.45 32.99 39.63
CA ASP A 577 13.25 32.58 41.03
C ASP A 577 13.91 31.23 41.31
N PHE A 578 13.80 30.27 40.38
CA PHE A 578 14.51 29.00 40.47
C PHE A 578 16.03 29.18 40.54
N GLN A 579 16.62 30.02 39.67
CA GLN A 579 18.07 30.22 39.67
C GLN A 579 18.57 30.83 40.97
N GLN A 580 17.86 31.83 41.51
CA GLN A 580 18.21 32.44 42.79
C GLN A 580 18.16 31.43 43.94
N LEU A 581 17.09 30.62 44.02
CA LEU A 581 17.00 29.57 45.02
C LEU A 581 18.10 28.52 44.83
N PHE A 582 18.29 28.05 43.60
CA PHE A 582 19.25 26.99 43.27
C PHE A 582 20.70 27.37 43.59
N GLU A 583 21.07 28.65 43.52
CA GLU A 583 22.41 29.12 43.92
C GLU A 583 22.63 29.01 45.44
N MET A 584 21.59 29.19 46.25
CA MET A 584 21.64 29.17 47.72
C MET A 584 21.53 27.75 48.32
N MET A 585 21.00 26.78 47.57
CA MET A 585 20.85 25.39 48.03
C MET A 585 22.19 24.74 48.38
N GLN A 586 22.18 23.70 49.21
CA GLN A 586 23.37 22.90 49.49
C GLN A 586 23.78 22.06 48.28
N GLU A 587 25.07 21.73 48.14
CA GLU A 587 25.56 20.99 46.97
C GLU A 587 24.91 19.60 46.79
N ASP A 588 24.57 18.92 47.89
CA ASP A 588 23.87 17.63 47.84
C ASP A 588 22.41 17.79 47.33
N GLU A 589 21.73 18.86 47.69
CA GLU A 589 20.38 19.17 47.20
C GLU A 589 20.43 19.55 45.71
N LYS A 590 21.42 20.36 45.30
CA LYS A 590 21.65 20.68 43.88
C LYS A 590 21.90 19.44 43.05
N LYS A 591 22.69 18.51 43.57
CA LYS A 591 22.97 17.22 42.91
C LYS A 591 21.71 16.38 42.78
N SER A 592 20.87 16.36 43.82
CA SER A 592 19.60 15.64 43.82
C SER A 592 18.63 16.20 42.78
N VAL A 593 18.41 17.52 42.78
CA VAL A 593 17.54 18.20 41.81
C VAL A 593 17.99 17.95 40.37
N LYS A 594 19.30 17.96 40.09
CA LYS A 594 19.86 17.62 38.77
C LYS A 594 19.64 16.15 38.37
N GLY A 595 19.55 15.25 39.35
CA GLY A 595 19.31 13.83 39.12
C GLY A 595 17.84 13.50 38.85
N PHE A 596 16.91 14.38 39.22
CA PHE A 596 15.49 14.15 39.04
C PHE A 596 14.99 14.57 37.65
N PRO A 597 13.94 13.91 37.11
CA PRO A 597 13.38 14.23 35.80
C PRO A 597 12.89 15.67 35.65
N ILE A 598 12.55 16.34 36.75
CA ILE A 598 12.09 17.72 36.74
C ILE A 598 13.14 18.71 36.24
N TRP A 599 14.43 18.33 36.29
CA TRP A 599 15.55 19.12 35.76
C TRP A 599 15.39 19.48 34.27
N ARG A 600 14.60 18.70 33.53
CA ARG A 600 14.28 18.97 32.12
C ARG A 600 13.71 20.38 31.88
N PHE A 601 13.09 21.00 32.89
CA PHE A 601 12.44 22.31 32.76
C PHE A 601 13.35 23.51 33.04
N VAL A 602 14.63 23.29 33.37
CA VAL A 602 15.61 24.37 33.61
C VAL A 602 15.84 25.22 32.37
#